data_AF-A0AAW9QN84-F1
#
_entry.id   AF-A0AAW9QN84-F1
#
_cell.length_a   1.000
_cell.length_b   1.000
_cell.length_c   1.000
_cell.angle_alpha   90.00
_cell.angle_beta   90.00
_cell.angle_gamma   90.00
#
_symmetry.space_group_name_H-M   'P 1'
#
loop_
_entity.id
_entity.type
_entity.pdbx_description
1 polymer ?
#
loop_
_entity_poly.entity_id
_entity_poly.type
_entity_poly.pdbx_seq_one_letter_code
_entity_poly.pdbx_strand_id
1 'polypeptide(L)'
;MEKYLVSLILPRELPAGTYYSHKGSAVLIEKIEKRHYLLTTNHQVKELRRSSSPLVYLPELNVTLPITIVAQSKTSDIALLSFECERELDTIDPDLNSSFQEILFETEILVYGFPKPSPAETKDLDQLIDSINLSIEPQKIIGIRYDRDNTDANNYLVLLTDKIIKRGQSGGLAATAEGLLIGINQGRDLGRGQGLVSPFWEAQTLLRDYFNVSPKT
;
A
#
# COMPACT_ATOMS: atom_id res chain seq x y z
N MET A 1 -5.22 8.08 10.98
CA MET A 1 -4.46 7.10 10.16
C MET A 1 -5.37 6.32 9.23
N GLU A 2 -6.50 5.80 9.72
CA GLU A 2 -7.45 5.01 8.93
C GLU A 2 -7.95 5.72 7.65
N LYS A 3 -8.26 7.01 7.76
CA LYS A 3 -8.71 7.88 6.65
C LYS A 3 -7.79 7.95 5.43
N TYR A 4 -6.52 7.57 5.60
CA TYR A 4 -5.53 7.61 4.53
C TYR A 4 -5.45 6.29 3.74
N LEU A 5 -6.19 5.25 4.13
CA LEU A 5 -6.07 3.92 3.55
C LEU A 5 -7.21 3.64 2.58
N VAL A 6 -6.83 3.06 1.44
CA VAL A 6 -7.75 2.66 0.38
C VAL A 6 -7.49 1.21 -0.02
N SER A 7 -8.52 0.53 -0.52
CA SER A 7 -8.38 -0.85 -0.99
C SER A 7 -8.16 -0.86 -2.49
N LEU A 8 -7.11 -1.54 -2.95
CA LEU A 8 -6.93 -1.87 -4.35
C LEU A 8 -7.85 -3.04 -4.71
N ILE A 9 -8.60 -2.89 -5.78
CA ILE A 9 -9.49 -3.91 -6.31
C ILE A 9 -9.03 -4.28 -7.71
N LEU A 10 -8.78 -5.58 -7.88
CA LEU A 10 -8.54 -6.16 -9.19
C LEU A 10 -9.79 -6.90 -9.64
N PRO A 11 -10.68 -6.29 -10.43
CA PRO A 11 -11.70 -7.07 -11.10
C PRO A 11 -11.00 -7.93 -12.15
N ARG A 12 -11.08 -9.25 -11.98
CA ARG A 12 -10.83 -10.21 -13.05
C ARG A 12 -12.15 -10.83 -13.41
N GLU A 13 -12.52 -10.71 -14.67
CA GLU A 13 -13.60 -11.49 -15.24
C GLU A 13 -13.08 -12.92 -15.43
N LEU A 14 -13.50 -13.82 -14.55
CA LEU A 14 -13.26 -15.25 -14.70
C LEU A 14 -14.32 -15.84 -15.65
N PRO A 15 -14.06 -17.02 -16.26
CA PRO A 15 -15.10 -17.75 -16.98
C PRO A 15 -16.37 -17.88 -16.13
N ALA A 16 -17.54 -17.57 -16.71
CA ALA A 16 -18.87 -17.51 -16.07
C ALA A 16 -19.22 -16.22 -15.26
N GLY A 17 -18.46 -15.14 -15.43
CA GLY A 17 -18.84 -13.82 -14.92
C GLY A 17 -18.66 -13.66 -13.41
N THR A 18 -17.68 -14.35 -12.83
CA THR A 18 -17.28 -14.20 -11.42
C THR A 18 -16.11 -13.23 -11.29
N TYR A 19 -16.10 -12.45 -10.21
CA TYR A 19 -15.01 -11.53 -9.88
C TYR A 19 -14.06 -12.19 -8.89
N TYR A 20 -12.76 -12.21 -9.21
CA TYR A 20 -11.71 -12.55 -8.24
C TYR A 20 -11.06 -11.27 -7.72
N SER A 21 -11.19 -10.97 -6.43
CA SER A 21 -10.52 -9.82 -5.84
C SER A 21 -9.14 -10.19 -5.32
N HIS A 22 -8.11 -9.71 -6.03
CA HIS A 22 -6.83 -9.50 -5.37
C HIS A 22 -6.91 -8.17 -4.62
N LYS A 23 -7.11 -8.25 -3.29
CA LYS A 23 -7.09 -7.08 -2.41
C LYS A 23 -5.66 -6.78 -2.01
N GLY A 24 -5.22 -5.57 -2.34
CA GLY A 24 -4.05 -4.92 -1.77
C GLY A 24 -4.52 -3.66 -1.06
N SER A 25 -3.66 -3.07 -0.27
CA SER A 25 -3.88 -1.77 0.35
C SER A 25 -3.06 -0.72 -0.40
N ALA A 26 -3.49 0.53 -0.32
CA ALA A 26 -2.67 1.66 -0.72
C ALA A 26 -2.92 2.84 0.24
N VAL A 27 -2.01 3.81 0.22
CA VAL A 27 -2.01 4.96 1.12
C VAL A 27 -2.15 6.25 0.31
N LEU A 28 -3.11 7.10 0.67
CA LEU A 28 -3.32 8.46 0.14
C LEU A 28 -2.22 9.40 0.63
N ILE A 29 -1.46 9.96 -0.32
CA ILE A 29 -0.31 10.84 -0.02
C ILE A 29 -0.56 12.27 -0.49
N GLU A 30 -0.91 12.48 -1.74
CA GLU A 30 -0.97 13.86 -2.25
C GLU A 30 -2.12 14.06 -3.23
N LYS A 31 -2.57 15.31 -3.31
CA LYS A 31 -3.56 15.77 -4.28
C LYS A 31 -2.98 16.94 -5.07
N ILE A 32 -3.02 16.82 -6.40
CA ILE A 32 -2.73 17.90 -7.34
C ILE A 32 -3.99 18.10 -8.17
N GLU A 33 -4.63 19.26 -8.02
CA GLU A 33 -5.94 19.55 -8.63
C GLU A 33 -6.99 18.46 -8.33
N LYS A 34 -7.47 17.73 -9.34
CA LYS A 34 -8.42 16.61 -9.20
C LYS A 34 -7.75 15.25 -9.08
N ARG A 35 -6.43 15.18 -9.24
CA ARG A 35 -5.66 13.93 -9.24
C ARG A 35 -5.14 13.65 -7.84
N HIS A 36 -5.42 12.46 -7.35
CA HIS A 36 -4.94 11.94 -6.08
C HIS A 36 -3.88 10.88 -6.33
N TYR A 37 -2.88 10.83 -5.45
CA TYR A 37 -1.74 9.93 -5.54
C TYR A 37 -1.74 8.93 -4.39
N LEU A 38 -1.40 7.69 -4.72
CA LEU A 38 -1.40 6.57 -3.80
C LEU A 38 -0.04 5.88 -3.78
N LEU A 39 0.47 5.57 -2.60
CA LEU A 39 1.59 4.65 -2.44
C LEU A 39 1.09 3.23 -2.22
N THR A 40 1.75 2.27 -2.87
CA THR A 40 1.59 0.84 -2.63
C THR A 40 2.92 0.14 -2.89
N THR A 41 2.94 -1.18 -3.01
CA THR A 41 4.15 -1.96 -3.30
C THR A 41 4.26 -2.37 -4.77
N ASN A 42 5.47 -2.60 -5.27
CA ASN A 42 5.70 -3.00 -6.66
C ASN A 42 5.04 -4.34 -6.99
N HIS A 43 5.04 -5.28 -6.06
CA HIS A 43 4.38 -6.56 -6.31
C HIS A 43 2.84 -6.44 -6.40
N GLN A 44 2.20 -5.49 -5.71
CA GLN A 44 0.78 -5.18 -5.97
C GLN A 44 0.62 -4.67 -7.41
N VAL A 45 1.50 -3.78 -7.87
CA VAL A 45 1.48 -3.30 -9.26
C VAL A 45 1.64 -4.41 -10.29
N LYS A 46 2.50 -5.40 -10.05
CA LYS A 46 2.63 -6.57 -10.93
C LYS A 46 1.30 -7.30 -11.11
N GLU A 47 0.53 -7.40 -10.04
CA GLU A 47 -0.81 -8.00 -10.08
C GLU A 47 -1.83 -7.07 -10.75
N LEU A 48 -1.72 -5.75 -10.51
CA LEU A 48 -2.56 -4.74 -11.17
C LEU A 48 -2.45 -4.78 -12.70
N ARG A 49 -1.22 -4.91 -13.22
CA ARG A 49 -0.94 -5.00 -14.67
C ARG A 49 -1.59 -6.20 -15.35
N ARG A 50 -2.00 -7.22 -14.59
CA ARG A 50 -2.69 -8.40 -15.13
C ARG A 50 -4.21 -8.24 -15.16
N SER A 51 -4.74 -7.08 -14.77
CA SER A 51 -6.15 -6.72 -14.93
C SER A 51 -6.30 -5.69 -16.05
N SER A 52 -7.40 -5.80 -16.80
CA SER A 52 -7.78 -4.85 -17.84
C SER A 52 -8.36 -3.54 -17.28
N SER A 53 -8.81 -3.52 -16.02
CA SER A 53 -9.46 -2.36 -15.40
C SER A 53 -9.19 -2.33 -13.90
N PRO A 54 -7.96 -2.01 -13.46
CA PRO A 54 -7.66 -1.92 -12.03
C PRO A 54 -8.43 -0.76 -11.39
N LEU A 55 -8.96 -0.99 -10.19
CA LEU A 55 -9.76 -0.02 -9.44
C LEU A 55 -9.16 0.25 -8.06
N VAL A 56 -9.46 1.42 -7.51
CA VAL A 56 -9.35 1.72 -6.08
C VAL A 56 -10.74 1.86 -5.50
N TYR A 57 -10.96 1.31 -4.32
CA TYR A 57 -12.13 1.56 -3.49
C TYR A 57 -11.79 2.55 -2.38
N LEU A 58 -12.61 3.59 -2.28
CA LEU A 58 -12.53 4.63 -1.26
C LEU A 58 -13.62 4.37 -0.21
N PRO A 59 -13.29 3.80 0.97
CA PRO A 59 -14.30 3.41 1.96
C PRO A 59 -15.15 4.59 2.47
N GLU A 60 -14.53 5.75 2.72
CA GLU A 60 -15.23 6.94 3.22
C GLU A 60 -16.29 7.48 2.26
N LEU A 61 -16.09 7.25 0.96
CA LEU A 61 -16.99 7.71 -0.10
C LEU A 61 -17.87 6.58 -0.65
N ASN A 62 -17.61 5.34 -0.24
CA ASN A 62 -18.19 4.12 -0.77
C ASN A 62 -18.21 4.09 -2.32
N VAL A 63 -17.08 4.42 -2.96
CA VAL A 63 -16.97 4.50 -4.43
C VAL A 63 -15.75 3.75 -4.93
N THR A 64 -15.86 3.19 -6.14
CA THR A 64 -14.73 2.64 -6.89
C THR A 64 -14.34 3.55 -8.04
N LEU A 65 -13.05 3.75 -8.24
CA LEU A 65 -12.50 4.62 -9.28
C LEU A 65 -11.38 3.92 -10.05
N PRO A 66 -11.22 4.17 -11.36
CA PRO A 66 -10.09 3.66 -12.12
C PRO A 66 -8.76 4.20 -11.58
N ILE A 67 -7.73 3.35 -11.56
CA ILE A 67 -6.37 3.74 -11.18
C ILE A 67 -5.40 3.65 -12.36
N THR A 68 -4.38 4.51 -12.32
CA THR A 68 -3.26 4.53 -13.26
C THR A 68 -1.95 4.30 -12.50
N ILE A 69 -1.07 3.47 -13.05
CA ILE A 69 0.29 3.28 -12.52
C ILE A 69 1.15 4.44 -12.99
N VAL A 70 1.78 5.14 -12.05
CA VAL A 70 2.51 6.38 -12.31
C VAL A 70 4.01 6.16 -12.32
N ALA A 71 4.54 5.59 -11.23
CA ALA A 71 5.97 5.35 -11.07
C ALA A 71 6.22 4.10 -10.22
N GLN A 72 7.41 3.54 -10.35
CA GLN A 72 7.86 2.37 -9.59
C GLN A 72 9.29 2.59 -9.16
N SER A 73 9.57 2.39 -7.87
CA SER A 73 10.94 2.45 -7.36
C SER A 73 11.75 1.28 -7.90
N LYS A 74 13.00 1.55 -8.26
CA LYS A 74 13.99 0.53 -8.64
C LYS A 74 14.79 0.01 -7.45
N THR A 75 14.79 0.75 -6.34
CA THR A 75 15.62 0.50 -5.15
C THR A 75 14.81 0.00 -3.96
N SER A 76 13.48 0.00 -4.05
CA SER A 76 12.56 -0.45 -3.00
C SER A 76 11.30 -1.09 -3.60
N ASP A 77 10.58 -1.89 -2.80
CA ASP A 77 9.28 -2.46 -3.18
C ASP A 77 8.17 -1.43 -2.98
N ILE A 78 8.29 -0.27 -3.63
CA ILE A 78 7.34 0.85 -3.53
C ILE A 78 6.96 1.32 -4.93
N ALA A 79 5.67 1.59 -5.11
CA ALA A 79 5.10 2.13 -6.33
C ALA A 79 4.14 3.29 -6.04
N LEU A 80 4.01 4.16 -7.04
CA LEU A 80 3.10 5.29 -7.07
C LEU A 80 1.98 5.04 -8.08
N LEU A 81 0.75 5.22 -7.64
CA LEU A 81 -0.46 5.15 -8.46
C LEU A 81 -1.17 6.50 -8.42
N SER A 82 -2.13 6.71 -9.32
CA SER A 82 -3.04 7.86 -9.27
C SER A 82 -4.46 7.52 -9.70
N PHE A 83 -5.41 8.35 -9.28
CA PHE A 83 -6.79 8.34 -9.74
C PHE A 83 -7.34 9.78 -9.73
N GLU A 84 -8.49 9.99 -10.37
CA GLU A 84 -9.15 11.30 -10.39
C GLU A 84 -10.41 11.27 -9.53
N CYS A 85 -10.57 12.27 -8.65
CA CYS A 85 -11.73 12.43 -7.79
C CYS A 85 -11.97 13.91 -7.49
N GLU A 86 -13.20 14.38 -7.72
CA GLU A 86 -13.55 15.79 -7.47
C GLU A 86 -13.68 16.13 -5.98
N ARG A 87 -13.91 15.12 -5.14
CA ARG A 87 -14.02 15.32 -3.70
C ARG A 87 -12.65 15.58 -3.09
N GLU A 88 -12.65 16.39 -2.05
CA GLU A 88 -11.49 16.56 -1.19
C GLU A 88 -11.35 15.32 -0.30
N LEU A 89 -10.13 14.78 -0.25
CA LEU A 89 -9.77 13.63 0.55
C LEU A 89 -8.64 14.06 1.46
N ASP A 90 -8.64 13.51 2.67
CA ASP A 90 -7.52 13.64 3.57
C ASP A 90 -6.31 12.86 3.03
N THR A 91 -5.14 13.50 2.98
CA THR A 91 -3.90 12.87 2.52
C THR A 91 -2.78 13.03 3.54
N ILE A 92 -1.76 12.17 3.42
CA ILE A 92 -0.54 12.26 4.21
C ILE A 92 0.43 13.21 3.53
N ASP A 93 0.81 14.30 4.20
CA ASP A 93 1.89 15.14 3.70
C ASP A 93 3.18 14.32 3.53
N PRO A 94 3.71 14.15 2.30
CA PRO A 94 4.91 13.36 2.05
C PRO A 94 6.17 13.98 2.67
N ASP A 95 6.15 15.28 2.95
CA ASP A 95 7.25 16.00 3.59
C ASP A 95 7.17 15.97 5.13
N LEU A 96 6.19 15.25 5.71
CA LEU A 96 6.21 14.93 7.14
C LEU A 96 7.55 14.27 7.48
N ASN A 97 8.35 14.99 8.27
CA ASN A 97 9.68 14.58 8.71
C ASN A 97 9.59 13.30 9.56
N SER A 98 9.64 12.14 8.94
CA SER A 98 10.08 10.93 9.61
C SER A 98 11.60 10.94 9.63
N SER A 99 12.21 11.49 10.68
CA SER A 99 13.64 11.30 10.88
C SER A 99 13.89 9.82 11.17
N PHE A 100 14.49 9.11 10.20
CA PHE A 100 14.91 7.70 10.35
C PHE A 100 15.71 7.45 11.63
N GLN A 101 16.39 8.50 12.12
CA GLN A 101 17.21 8.46 13.34
C GLN A 101 16.44 8.03 14.61
N GLU A 102 15.10 8.05 14.60
CA GLU A 102 14.29 7.65 15.75
C GLU A 102 13.64 6.27 15.64
N ILE A 103 13.82 5.54 14.53
CA ILE A 103 13.29 4.16 14.42
C ILE A 103 14.22 3.23 15.21
N LEU A 104 13.94 3.13 16.50
CA LEU A 104 14.66 2.27 17.42
C LEU A 104 14.20 0.81 17.27
N PHE A 105 15.09 -0.14 17.50
CA PHE A 105 14.68 -1.51 17.75
C PHE A 105 13.70 -1.56 18.93
N GLU A 106 12.71 -2.42 18.83
CA GLU A 106 11.53 -2.54 19.71
C GLU A 106 10.50 -1.41 19.63
N THR A 107 10.59 -0.50 18.65
CA THR A 107 9.52 0.49 18.40
C THR A 107 8.19 -0.23 18.13
N GLU A 108 7.18 0.11 18.93
CA GLU A 108 5.81 -0.35 18.72
C GLU A 108 5.18 0.39 17.54
N ILE A 109 4.61 -0.38 16.62
CA ILE A 109 3.94 0.12 15.44
C ILE A 109 2.55 -0.49 15.33
N LEU A 110 1.67 0.25 14.66
CA LEU A 110 0.38 -0.21 14.20
C LEU A 110 0.49 -0.49 12.70
N VAL A 111 0.21 -1.74 12.32
CA VAL A 111 0.13 -2.18 10.93
C VAL A 111 -1.30 -2.06 10.48
N TYR A 112 -1.54 -1.16 9.55
CA TYR A 112 -2.84 -0.91 8.96
C TYR A 112 -2.93 -1.52 7.57
N GLY A 113 -4.05 -2.19 7.26
CA GLY A 113 -4.35 -2.61 5.90
C GLY A 113 -5.62 -3.46 5.81
N PHE A 114 -6.01 -3.80 4.59
CA PHE A 114 -7.21 -4.59 4.31
C PHE A 114 -6.81 -6.06 4.13
N PRO A 115 -6.94 -6.93 5.16
CA PRO A 115 -6.59 -8.33 5.04
C PRO A 115 -7.40 -8.96 3.90
N LYS A 116 -6.78 -9.91 3.19
CA LYS A 116 -7.45 -10.63 2.12
C LYS A 116 -8.67 -11.36 2.73
N PRO A 117 -9.92 -11.02 2.36
CA PRO A 117 -11.03 -11.90 2.70
C PRO A 117 -10.80 -13.22 1.96
N SER A 118 -11.21 -14.32 2.60
CA SER A 118 -11.27 -15.63 1.94
C SER A 118 -11.85 -15.47 0.54
N PRO A 119 -11.32 -16.14 -0.49
CA PRO A 119 -11.76 -15.95 -1.86
C PRO A 119 -13.28 -16.11 -1.94
N ALA A 120 -13.99 -15.00 -2.09
CA ALA A 120 -15.40 -14.98 -2.37
C ALA A 120 -15.51 -14.89 -3.89
N GLU A 121 -15.78 -16.02 -4.53
CA GLU A 121 -16.30 -16.02 -5.88
C GLU A 121 -17.69 -15.39 -5.82
N THR A 122 -17.79 -14.09 -6.08
CA THR A 122 -19.07 -13.42 -6.18
C THR A 122 -19.24 -12.83 -7.58
N LYS A 123 -20.49 -12.85 -8.06
CA LYS A 123 -20.92 -12.18 -9.28
C LYS A 123 -21.29 -10.71 -9.03
N ASP A 124 -21.23 -10.27 -7.79
CA ASP A 124 -21.70 -8.96 -7.33
C ASP A 124 -20.55 -8.17 -6.70
N LEU A 125 -20.18 -7.04 -7.34
CA LEU A 125 -19.11 -6.16 -6.88
C LEU A 125 -19.45 -5.52 -5.53
N ASP A 126 -20.74 -5.31 -5.23
CA ASP A 126 -21.17 -4.66 -3.99
C ASP A 126 -20.92 -5.58 -2.78
N GLN A 127 -21.16 -6.89 -2.93
CA GLN A 127 -20.81 -7.88 -1.89
C GLN A 127 -19.30 -7.96 -1.64
N LEU A 128 -18.48 -7.71 -2.66
CA LEU A 128 -17.04 -7.66 -2.50
C LEU A 128 -16.63 -6.44 -1.66
N ILE A 129 -17.28 -5.30 -1.87
CA ILE A 129 -17.07 -4.06 -1.12
C ILE A 129 -17.44 -4.25 0.35
N ASP A 130 -18.60 -4.84 0.64
CA ASP A 130 -19.09 -5.10 2.00
C ASP A 130 -18.15 -5.98 2.85
N SER A 131 -17.30 -6.77 2.20
CA SER A 131 -16.30 -7.63 2.87
C SER A 131 -14.95 -6.94 3.14
N ILE A 132 -14.75 -5.70 2.69
CA ILE A 132 -13.51 -4.94 2.91
C ILE A 132 -13.55 -4.32 4.31
N ASN A 133 -12.80 -4.90 5.24
CA ASN A 133 -12.65 -4.36 6.59
C ASN A 133 -11.20 -3.97 6.84
N LEU A 134 -10.99 -2.80 7.45
CA LEU A 134 -9.66 -2.39 7.90
C LEU A 134 -9.21 -3.28 9.05
N SER A 135 -7.93 -3.69 9.03
CA SER A 135 -7.26 -4.36 10.12
C SER A 135 -6.14 -3.48 10.64
N ILE A 136 -6.07 -3.38 11.97
CA ILE A 136 -5.04 -2.64 12.71
C ILE A 136 -4.43 -3.62 13.70
N GLU A 137 -3.15 -3.94 13.53
CA GLU A 137 -2.47 -4.92 14.39
C GLU A 137 -1.21 -4.31 15.00
N PRO A 138 -1.04 -4.37 16.35
CA PRO A 138 0.18 -3.90 17.00
C PRO A 138 1.33 -4.89 16.75
N GLN A 139 2.48 -4.37 16.35
CA GLN A 139 3.71 -5.10 16.08
C GLN A 139 4.92 -4.31 16.60
N LYS A 140 6.09 -4.94 16.64
CA LYS A 140 7.36 -4.30 17.01
C LYS A 140 8.36 -4.39 15.89
N ILE A 141 9.12 -3.31 15.66
CA ILE A 141 10.30 -3.37 14.79
C ILE A 141 11.42 -4.12 15.51
N ILE A 142 11.86 -5.24 14.97
CA ILE A 142 12.88 -6.11 15.61
C ILE A 142 14.22 -6.10 14.89
N GLY A 143 14.31 -5.42 13.74
CA GLY A 143 15.51 -5.47 12.92
C GLY A 143 15.40 -4.67 11.64
N ILE A 144 16.53 -4.52 10.97
CA ILE A 144 16.64 -3.98 9.61
C ILE A 144 17.48 -4.98 8.81
N ARG A 145 17.10 -5.26 7.56
CA ARG A 145 17.90 -6.12 6.68
C ARG A 145 17.70 -5.75 5.21
N TYR A 146 18.56 -6.29 4.37
CA TYR A 146 18.28 -6.35 2.94
C TYR A 146 17.45 -7.60 2.63
N ASP A 147 16.29 -7.41 2.00
CA ASP A 147 15.47 -8.48 1.44
C ASP A 147 15.71 -8.59 -0.06
N ARG A 148 16.01 -9.80 -0.53
CA ARG A 148 16.21 -10.06 -1.95
C ARG A 148 14.89 -10.48 -2.57
N ASP A 149 14.36 -9.66 -3.46
CA ASP A 149 13.24 -10.10 -4.28
C ASP A 149 13.76 -11.05 -5.36
N ASN A 150 13.42 -12.33 -5.21
CA ASN A 150 13.80 -13.39 -6.14
C ASN A 150 13.30 -13.15 -7.57
N THR A 151 12.33 -12.25 -7.78
CA THR A 151 11.79 -11.94 -9.11
C THR A 151 12.55 -10.82 -9.84
N ASP A 152 13.15 -9.86 -9.13
CA ASP A 152 13.71 -8.65 -9.76
C ASP A 152 15.22 -8.47 -9.51
N ALA A 153 15.88 -9.43 -8.85
CA ALA A 153 17.31 -9.44 -8.51
C ALA A 153 17.80 -8.26 -7.64
N ASN A 154 16.90 -7.36 -7.23
CA ASN A 154 17.18 -6.23 -6.36
C ASN A 154 17.18 -6.62 -4.88
N ASN A 155 18.03 -5.94 -4.11
CA ASN A 155 18.06 -6.02 -2.66
C ASN A 155 17.38 -4.77 -2.10
N TYR A 156 16.24 -4.93 -1.44
CA TYR A 156 15.49 -3.86 -0.82
C TYR A 156 15.85 -3.75 0.65
N LEU A 157 16.17 -2.54 1.12
CA LEU A 157 16.29 -2.30 2.56
C LEU A 157 14.89 -2.36 3.18
N VAL A 158 14.70 -3.19 4.21
CA VAL A 158 13.41 -3.42 4.86
C VAL A 158 13.54 -3.40 6.38
N LEU A 159 12.48 -2.96 7.05
CA LEU A 159 12.30 -3.13 8.49
C LEU A 159 11.63 -4.48 8.75
N LEU A 160 12.11 -5.19 9.77
CA LEU A 160 11.57 -6.47 10.22
C LEU A 160 10.61 -6.25 11.37
N THR A 161 9.45 -6.89 11.31
CA THR A 161 8.49 -6.90 12.42
C THR A 161 8.49 -8.24 13.15
N ASP A 162 8.09 -8.23 14.42
CA ASP A 162 7.96 -9.43 15.27
C ASP A 162 6.82 -10.37 14.88
N LYS A 163 5.91 -9.91 14.01
CA LYS A 163 4.74 -10.67 13.55
C LYS A 163 4.61 -10.61 12.04
N ILE A 164 3.97 -11.62 11.46
CA ILE A 164 3.67 -11.64 10.03
C ILE A 164 2.72 -10.49 9.68
N ILE A 165 3.04 -9.78 8.60
CA ILE A 165 2.08 -8.90 7.92
C ILE A 165 1.31 -9.76 6.91
N LYS A 166 0.01 -9.91 7.10
CA LYS A 166 -0.84 -10.86 6.37
C LYS A 166 -1.03 -10.43 4.92
N ARG A 167 -1.32 -11.43 4.07
CA ARG A 167 -1.72 -11.19 2.67
C ARG A 167 -2.95 -10.26 2.63
N GLY A 168 -2.88 -9.19 1.84
CA GLY A 168 -3.90 -8.13 1.76
C GLY A 168 -3.51 -6.82 2.47
N GLN A 169 -2.76 -6.92 3.58
CA GLN A 169 -2.22 -5.72 4.25
C GLN A 169 -1.03 -5.10 3.49
N SER A 170 -0.53 -5.77 2.44
CA SER A 170 0.51 -5.23 1.56
C SER A 170 0.06 -3.93 0.88
N GLY A 171 0.95 -2.96 0.81
CA GLY A 171 0.71 -1.59 0.37
C GLY A 171 -0.01 -0.74 1.42
N GLY A 172 -0.34 -1.31 2.57
CA GLY A 172 -0.88 -0.59 3.72
C GLY A 172 0.22 0.15 4.47
N LEU A 173 -0.11 0.69 5.63
CA LEU A 173 0.73 1.62 6.36
C LEU A 173 1.26 1.03 7.66
N ALA A 174 2.49 1.36 8.03
CA ALA A 174 3.05 1.15 9.36
C ALA A 174 3.33 2.52 9.99
N ALA A 175 2.84 2.74 11.20
CA ALA A 175 3.08 3.97 11.97
C ALA A 175 3.21 3.69 13.47
N THR A 176 3.86 4.58 14.21
CA THR A 176 3.88 4.53 15.68
C THR A 176 2.51 4.88 16.26
N ALA A 177 2.32 4.67 17.57
CA ALA A 177 1.10 5.05 18.29
C ALA A 177 0.82 6.57 18.21
N GLU A 178 1.87 7.38 18.11
CA GLU A 178 1.82 8.84 17.98
C GLU A 178 1.52 9.30 16.54
N GLY A 179 1.38 8.35 15.60
CA GLY A 179 1.08 8.64 14.20
C GLY A 179 2.30 8.94 13.34
N LEU A 180 3.53 8.71 13.84
CA LEU A 180 4.73 8.85 13.03
C LEU A 180 4.79 7.73 11.98
N LEU A 181 4.98 8.12 10.71
CA LEU A 181 5.05 7.18 9.60
C LEU A 181 6.38 6.42 9.61
N ILE A 182 6.27 5.10 9.62
CA ILE A 182 7.40 4.18 9.64
C ILE A 182 7.64 3.61 8.24
N GLY A 183 6.57 3.25 7.53
CA GLY A 183 6.71 2.71 6.19
C GLY A 183 5.44 2.13 5.57
N ILE A 184 5.65 1.42 4.47
CA ILE A 184 4.64 0.75 3.68
C ILE A 184 4.78 -0.77 3.86
N ASN A 185 3.69 -1.43 4.22
CA ASN A 185 3.64 -2.87 4.48
C ASN A 185 3.92 -3.68 3.22
N GLN A 186 4.81 -4.68 3.25
CA GLN A 186 5.05 -5.55 2.09
C GLN A 186 4.17 -6.81 2.05
N GLY A 187 3.57 -7.21 3.17
CA GLY A 187 2.71 -8.41 3.21
C GLY A 187 3.40 -9.71 2.76
N ARG A 188 4.69 -9.86 3.07
CA ARG A 188 5.49 -11.06 2.83
C ARG A 188 5.83 -11.73 4.16
N ASP A 189 5.82 -13.07 4.18
CA ASP A 189 6.33 -13.89 5.28
C ASP A 189 7.66 -14.53 4.84
N LEU A 190 8.66 -14.42 5.71
CA LEU A 190 9.99 -14.97 5.52
C LEU A 190 10.14 -16.41 6.04
N GLY A 191 9.04 -17.05 6.41
CA GLY A 191 9.02 -18.38 7.00
C GLY A 191 9.54 -18.40 8.43
N ARG A 192 9.53 -17.25 9.12
CA ARG A 192 10.02 -17.08 10.51
C ARG A 192 9.01 -16.38 11.41
N GLY A 193 7.78 -16.19 10.95
CA GLY A 193 6.78 -15.43 11.72
C GLY A 193 7.02 -13.91 11.68
N GLN A 194 7.84 -13.42 10.76
CA GLN A 194 8.25 -12.01 10.68
C GLN A 194 7.64 -11.34 9.45
N GLY A 195 7.22 -10.09 9.60
CA GLY A 195 6.73 -9.24 8.54
C GLY A 195 7.79 -8.28 8.03
N LEU A 196 7.52 -7.70 6.87
CA LEU A 196 8.38 -6.74 6.18
C LEU A 196 7.67 -5.42 5.94
N VAL A 197 8.36 -4.33 6.28
CA VAL A 197 7.92 -2.96 5.99
C VAL A 197 8.99 -2.29 5.12
N SER A 198 8.58 -1.77 3.96
CA SER A 198 9.38 -0.85 3.17
C SER A 198 9.47 0.48 3.92
N PRO A 199 10.65 0.99 4.25
CA PRO A 199 10.73 2.20 5.06
C PRO A 199 10.19 3.44 4.33
N PHE A 200 9.58 4.36 5.07
CA PHE A 200 8.86 5.48 4.46
C PHE A 200 9.75 6.44 3.65
N TRP A 201 11.02 6.64 4.02
CA TRP A 201 11.94 7.51 3.28
C TRP A 201 12.21 7.03 1.85
N GLU A 202 12.12 5.72 1.59
CA GLU A 202 12.21 5.17 0.22
C GLU A 202 11.02 5.66 -0.61
N ALA A 203 9.85 5.79 0.02
CA ALA A 203 8.66 6.34 -0.60
C ALA A 203 8.82 7.84 -0.85
N GLN A 204 9.35 8.58 0.12
CA GLN A 204 9.67 10.00 -0.04
C GLN A 204 10.65 10.24 -1.20
N THR A 205 11.66 9.37 -1.35
CA THR A 205 12.61 9.44 -2.46
C THR A 205 11.89 9.28 -3.81
N LEU A 206 11.04 8.26 -3.94
CA LEU A 206 10.24 8.04 -5.15
C LEU A 206 9.34 9.26 -5.48
N LEU A 207 8.69 9.83 -4.47
CA LEU A 207 7.81 10.99 -4.63
C LEU A 207 8.59 12.22 -5.06
N ARG A 208 9.74 12.51 -4.42
CA ARG A 208 10.62 13.61 -4.81
C ARG A 208 11.09 13.45 -6.26
N ASP A 209 11.55 12.26 -6.64
CA ASP A 209 12.01 12.02 -8.01
C ASP A 209 10.88 12.24 -9.03
N TYR A 210 9.67 11.79 -8.72
CA TYR A 210 8.52 11.95 -9.61
C TYR A 210 8.05 13.41 -9.73
N PHE A 211 7.90 14.11 -8.60
CA PHE A 211 7.38 15.47 -8.57
C PHE A 211 8.42 16.55 -8.90
N ASN A 212 9.71 16.31 -8.70
CA ASN A 212 10.77 17.24 -9.13
C ASN A 212 11.06 17.17 -10.63
N VAL A 213 10.80 16.03 -11.28
CA VAL A 213 11.05 15.85 -12.73
C VAL A 213 9.85 16.27 -13.57
N SER A 214 8.64 16.29 -13.01
CA SER A 214 7.47 16.84 -13.68
C SER A 214 7.42 18.35 -13.45
N PRO A 215 7.75 19.22 -14.44
CA PRO A 215 7.48 20.64 -14.29
C PRO A 215 5.99 20.79 -14.04
N LYS A 216 5.62 21.55 -12.99
CA LYS A 216 4.24 21.89 -12.66
C LYS A 216 3.56 22.40 -13.94
N THR A 217 2.73 21.55 -14.56
CA THR A 217 1.81 21.91 -15.63
C THR A 217 0.51 22.35 -15.03
#